data_AF-A0A936SH85-F1
#
_entry.id   AF-A0A936SH85-F1
#
_cell.length_a   1.000
_cell.length_b   1.000
_cell.length_c   1.000
_cell.angle_alpha   90.00
_cell.angle_beta   90.00
_cell.angle_gamma   90.00
#
_symmetry.space_group_name_H-M   'P 1'
#
loop_
_entity.id
_entity.type
_entity.pdbx_description
1 polymer ?
#
loop_
_entity_poly.entity_id
_entity_poly.type
_entity_poly.pdbx_seq_one_letter_code
_entity_poly.pdbx_strand_id
1 'polypeptide(L)'
;MRMKLWSLLSVVVLLGLLASPAAAKQPTFKALEPGKFVTLRQTVPVNIVLIGYQGIDKRALLSELPKGYDPLVRQPQFYGLNGRDLGLHFDFRYRTIDASRKFEDRFFGYLKSIGKAGPLTAFQQQYNDQASNALDVTGPVQYIDAPSVERWLNSNSSDLRIERDKGYTIYFVNWYSRNDFKFHVYTKTDDPDPDTGYNFGLLRGSRKMIAWGGSSSRSWFYDLSAGPEAWTNNWNVDTPDLDQNGVDDYHMPPIWEYRKQGYREPAQLSSDLGKVARFVGIDLLFTTSPLYDPLVTAPGLGGAKVVHIEMFEDDPGSNGLDYIDTGLVRSRLRSFEPYYTWKIALEDNQPIDQGAKRALGIFAGTLTEDDCWNAYGAPFAQLFCYFNGNLSTYVPAYGPRDYVGEIFAFNTSAANLGNQFGLLGFADDNWIDGTQTHVFMFDTPEYRDGGYGFSTTAIHEFGHHIGMSHPHDGYDSELGLDFNAADQYEFAQSGDESATIMSYIDLSSRFSVFDRDNMHRYETAGYLNWSNALLADILASPKAGQVSNQLAAADDLAGLAQREFAGWNYDGAARHARRAYERLLEAAARIGVDSPRIEAALRAIPGRGPLKVGDPIRFPDN
;
A
#
# COMPACT_ATOMS: atom_id res chain seq x y z
N MET A 1 95.27 -37.45 -32.86
CA MET A 1 94.51 -37.76 -31.63
C MET A 1 93.95 -36.44 -31.09
N ARG A 2 92.61 -36.34 -30.92
CA ARG A 2 91.76 -35.20 -30.44
C ARG A 2 91.58 -34.02 -31.43
N MET A 3 90.53 -33.98 -32.28
CA MET A 3 89.11 -33.56 -32.08
C MET A 3 88.97 -32.15 -31.48
N LYS A 4 88.70 -31.11 -32.28
CA LYS A 4 87.37 -30.60 -32.76
C LYS A 4 86.44 -30.14 -31.62
N LEU A 5 86.10 -28.85 -31.59
CA LEU A 5 84.72 -28.33 -31.77
C LEU A 5 84.71 -26.80 -31.64
N TRP A 6 84.20 -26.11 -32.67
CA TRP A 6 83.75 -24.73 -32.62
C TRP A 6 82.36 -24.67 -33.28
N SER A 7 81.51 -23.81 -32.73
CA SER A 7 80.34 -23.13 -33.33
C SER A 7 78.94 -23.67 -32.99
N LEU A 8 78.01 -22.69 -32.85
CA LEU A 8 76.56 -22.69 -32.57
C LEU A 8 76.28 -22.36 -31.08
N LEU A 9 75.40 -21.44 -30.67
CA LEU A 9 74.32 -20.71 -31.36
C LEU A 9 73.87 -19.50 -30.50
N SER A 10 73.25 -18.53 -31.17
CA SER A 10 72.48 -17.36 -30.72
C SER A 10 71.44 -17.59 -29.61
N VAL A 11 71.10 -16.49 -28.89
CA VAL A 11 69.75 -16.04 -28.41
C VAL A 11 69.94 -15.26 -27.10
N VAL A 12 70.00 -13.93 -27.18
CA VAL A 12 69.80 -13.04 -26.01
C VAL A 12 68.33 -12.65 -26.00
N VAL A 13 67.62 -13.19 -25.04
CA VAL A 13 66.18 -13.05 -24.82
C VAL A 13 65.85 -11.64 -24.32
N LEU A 14 64.90 -10.99 -25.02
CA LEU A 14 64.03 -9.93 -24.51
C LEU A 14 63.35 -10.42 -23.21
N LEU A 15 63.86 -10.03 -22.05
CA LEU A 15 63.25 -10.31 -20.75
C LEU A 15 63.26 -9.03 -19.92
N GLY A 16 62.30 -8.16 -20.20
CA GLY A 16 62.16 -6.92 -19.47
C GLY A 16 61.02 -6.09 -20.03
N LEU A 17 59.78 -6.56 -19.83
CA LEU A 17 58.52 -5.80 -19.75
C LEU A 17 57.34 -6.78 -19.74
N LEU A 18 57.29 -7.65 -18.74
CA LEU A 18 56.06 -8.33 -18.32
C LEU A 18 55.91 -8.08 -16.81
N ALA A 19 55.68 -6.82 -16.45
CA ALA A 19 55.04 -6.53 -15.18
C ALA A 19 53.59 -7.01 -15.33
N SER A 20 53.30 -8.23 -14.90
CA SER A 20 51.93 -8.64 -14.65
C SER A 20 51.31 -7.56 -13.76
N PRO A 21 50.15 -6.96 -14.11
CA PRO A 21 49.49 -6.07 -13.18
C PRO A 21 49.26 -6.87 -11.91
N ALA A 22 49.86 -6.43 -10.80
CA ALA A 22 49.58 -7.00 -9.50
C ALA A 22 48.06 -7.04 -9.37
N ALA A 23 47.49 -8.25 -9.26
CA ALA A 23 46.06 -8.42 -9.10
C ALA A 23 45.66 -7.58 -7.89
N ALA A 24 45.05 -6.42 -8.14
CA ALA A 24 44.61 -5.53 -7.09
C ALA A 24 43.64 -6.34 -6.24
N LYS A 25 43.98 -6.51 -4.96
CA LYS A 25 43.18 -7.28 -4.02
C LYS A 25 41.77 -6.68 -4.03
N GLN A 26 40.78 -7.46 -4.48
CA GLN A 26 39.40 -6.96 -4.56
C GLN A 26 38.97 -6.48 -3.16
N PRO A 27 38.26 -5.33 -3.08
CA PRO A 27 37.74 -4.86 -1.80
C PRO A 27 36.84 -5.94 -1.18
N THR A 28 37.00 -6.16 0.11
CA THR A 28 36.10 -7.04 0.88
C THR A 28 34.91 -6.22 1.35
N PHE A 29 33.71 -6.62 0.93
CA PHE A 29 32.43 -6.00 1.31
C PHE A 29 31.87 -6.69 2.55
N LYS A 30 31.31 -5.91 3.48
CA LYS A 30 30.70 -6.43 4.72
C LYS A 30 29.19 -6.44 4.67
N ALA A 31 28.57 -5.51 3.95
CA ALA A 31 27.14 -5.33 3.89
C ALA A 31 26.56 -5.70 2.52
N LEU A 32 27.24 -5.29 1.45
CA LEU A 32 26.87 -5.64 0.07
C LEU A 32 27.44 -7.02 -0.30
N GLU A 33 26.66 -7.76 -1.09
CA GLU A 33 27.02 -9.08 -1.63
C GLU A 33 27.01 -9.01 -3.16
N PRO A 34 28.13 -8.62 -3.80
CA PRO A 34 28.18 -8.38 -5.24
C PRO A 34 27.59 -9.53 -6.06
N GLY A 35 26.58 -9.22 -6.88
CA GLY A 35 25.95 -10.13 -7.83
C GLY A 35 24.93 -11.11 -7.22
N LYS A 36 24.70 -11.03 -5.90
CA LYS A 36 23.70 -11.86 -5.23
C LYS A 36 22.41 -11.08 -5.00
N PHE A 37 21.30 -11.78 -5.17
CA PHE A 37 20.03 -11.39 -4.58
C PHE A 37 20.01 -11.80 -3.10
N VAL A 38 19.66 -10.87 -2.23
CA VAL A 38 19.67 -11.03 -0.77
C VAL A 38 18.28 -10.74 -0.23
N THR A 39 17.82 -11.63 0.65
CA THR A 39 16.58 -11.45 1.41
C THR A 39 16.90 -10.82 2.77
N LEU A 40 16.36 -9.63 3.03
CA LEU A 40 16.39 -9.03 4.37
C LEU A 40 15.38 -9.75 5.26
N ARG A 41 15.88 -10.38 6.32
CA ARG A 41 15.07 -11.10 7.30
C ARG A 41 14.82 -10.22 8.52
N GLN A 42 13.57 -10.12 8.96
CA GLN A 42 13.22 -9.44 10.20
C GLN A 42 12.24 -10.26 11.02
N THR A 43 12.55 -10.43 12.31
CA THR A 43 11.57 -10.92 13.26
C THR A 43 10.64 -9.78 13.68
N VAL A 44 9.33 -9.95 13.45
CA VAL A 44 8.30 -8.95 13.71
C VAL A 44 7.50 -9.34 14.95
N PRO A 45 7.66 -8.62 16.09
CA PRO A 45 6.78 -8.80 17.23
C PRO A 45 5.38 -8.31 16.91
N VAL A 46 4.37 -9.13 17.19
CA VAL A 46 2.95 -8.77 17.06
C VAL A 46 2.28 -9.00 18.41
N ASN A 47 1.83 -7.92 19.04
CA ASN A 47 1.09 -7.98 20.29
C ASN A 47 -0.40 -8.06 19.97
N ILE A 48 -1.10 -9.05 20.54
CA ILE A 48 -2.54 -9.22 20.43
C ILE A 48 -3.12 -8.98 21.82
N VAL A 49 -3.73 -7.82 22.01
CA VAL A 49 -4.24 -7.37 23.30
C VAL A 49 -5.75 -7.60 23.34
N LEU A 50 -6.21 -8.31 24.36
CA LEU A 50 -7.62 -8.58 24.62
C LEU A 50 -8.08 -7.67 25.75
N ILE A 51 -8.94 -6.70 25.45
CA ILE A 51 -9.50 -5.73 26.41
C ILE A 51 -10.98 -6.04 26.61
N GLY A 52 -11.37 -6.42 27.83
CA GLY A 52 -12.77 -6.69 28.18
C GLY A 52 -13.29 -8.08 27.77
N TYR A 53 -12.44 -8.91 27.16
CA TYR A 53 -12.78 -10.30 26.83
C TYR A 53 -12.57 -11.25 28.01
N GLN A 54 -13.44 -12.26 28.08
CA GLN A 54 -13.29 -13.41 28.99
C GLN A 54 -13.38 -14.70 28.18
N GLY A 55 -12.51 -15.67 28.46
CA GLY A 55 -12.63 -17.02 27.89
C GLY A 55 -12.22 -17.18 26.43
N ILE A 56 -11.44 -16.27 25.85
CA ILE A 56 -10.87 -16.45 24.50
C ILE A 56 -9.94 -17.65 24.49
N ASP A 57 -10.19 -18.58 23.56
CA ASP A 57 -9.27 -19.67 23.26
C ASP A 57 -8.10 -19.14 22.42
N LYS A 58 -7.03 -18.79 23.13
CA LYS A 58 -5.80 -18.29 22.51
C LYS A 58 -5.16 -19.30 21.56
N ARG A 59 -5.40 -20.60 21.73
CA ARG A 59 -4.87 -21.60 20.79
C ARG A 59 -5.61 -21.52 19.47
N ALA A 60 -6.94 -21.42 19.50
CA ALA A 60 -7.76 -21.26 18.30
C ALA A 60 -7.44 -19.93 17.58
N LEU A 61 -7.27 -18.84 18.33
CA LEU A 61 -6.84 -17.56 17.75
C LEU A 61 -5.47 -17.69 17.07
N LEU A 62 -4.47 -18.24 17.78
CA LEU A 62 -3.11 -18.35 17.26
C LEU A 62 -2.97 -19.38 16.13
N SER A 63 -3.89 -20.34 16.00
CA SER A 63 -3.84 -21.31 14.89
C SER A 63 -4.21 -20.71 13.54
N GLU A 64 -4.90 -19.58 13.53
CA GLU A 64 -5.20 -18.86 12.30
C GLU A 64 -3.98 -18.09 11.78
N LEU A 65 -3.08 -17.63 12.65
CA LEU A 65 -2.06 -16.63 12.30
C LEU A 65 -0.90 -17.21 11.47
N PRO A 66 -0.37 -16.41 10.51
CA PRO A 66 0.73 -16.86 9.67
C PRO A 66 2.04 -16.95 10.48
N LYS A 67 2.96 -17.84 10.12
CA LYS A 67 4.27 -17.94 10.80
C LYS A 67 5.28 -16.95 10.26
N GLY A 68 5.21 -16.68 8.97
CA GLY A 68 6.06 -15.72 8.31
C GLY A 68 5.37 -15.11 7.10
N TYR A 69 6.05 -14.15 6.47
CA TYR A 69 5.51 -13.46 5.31
C TYR A 69 6.60 -13.07 4.31
N ASP A 70 6.37 -13.40 3.04
CA ASP A 70 7.24 -13.08 1.91
C ASP A 70 6.46 -12.18 0.93
N PRO A 71 6.61 -10.84 1.00
CA PRO A 71 5.84 -9.93 0.15
C PRO A 71 6.33 -9.98 -1.30
N LEU A 72 5.41 -9.81 -2.24
CA LEU A 72 5.68 -9.80 -3.69
C LEU A 72 4.95 -8.65 -4.39
N VAL A 73 5.36 -8.31 -5.61
CA VAL A 73 4.58 -7.38 -6.46
C VAL A 73 3.40 -8.13 -7.08
N ARG A 74 2.17 -7.73 -6.71
CA ARG A 74 0.94 -8.48 -6.98
C ARG A 74 0.50 -8.41 -8.44
N GLN A 75 0.48 -7.22 -9.04
CA GLN A 75 -0.22 -6.99 -10.32
C GLN A 75 0.22 -7.90 -11.49
N PRO A 76 1.50 -8.24 -11.67
CA PRO A 76 1.92 -9.18 -12.72
C PRO A 76 1.30 -10.58 -12.60
N GLN A 77 0.78 -10.98 -11.43
CA GLN A 77 0.13 -12.29 -11.24
C GLN A 77 -1.16 -12.44 -12.04
N PHE A 78 -1.91 -11.35 -12.24
CA PHE A 78 -3.10 -11.32 -13.09
C PHE A 78 -2.79 -11.45 -14.60
N TYR A 79 -1.50 -11.37 -14.95
CA TYR A 79 -0.98 -11.58 -16.30
C TYR A 79 -0.26 -12.94 -16.44
N GLY A 80 -0.41 -13.82 -15.44
CA GLY A 80 0.27 -15.10 -15.41
C GLY A 80 1.79 -14.97 -15.24
N LEU A 81 2.28 -13.90 -14.61
CA LEU A 81 3.67 -13.73 -14.19
C LEU A 81 3.79 -13.95 -12.68
N ASN A 82 4.96 -14.25 -12.14
CA ASN A 82 5.09 -14.56 -10.71
C ASN A 82 5.09 -13.31 -9.80
N GLY A 83 5.11 -12.11 -10.38
CA GLY A 83 5.52 -10.89 -9.66
C GLY A 83 7.03 -10.84 -9.42
N ARG A 84 7.50 -9.72 -8.87
CA ARG A 84 8.89 -9.57 -8.42
C ARG A 84 9.00 -9.94 -6.94
N ASP A 85 9.99 -10.77 -6.61
CA ASP A 85 10.44 -10.99 -5.22
C ASP A 85 11.01 -9.67 -4.66
N LEU A 86 10.45 -9.20 -3.54
CA LEU A 86 10.88 -7.95 -2.93
C LEU A 86 12.22 -8.06 -2.17
N GLY A 87 12.71 -9.27 -1.91
CA GLY A 87 13.92 -9.49 -1.12
C GLY A 87 13.66 -9.25 0.37
N LEU A 88 12.45 -9.56 0.85
CA LEU A 88 12.03 -9.40 2.24
C LEU A 88 11.49 -10.73 2.75
N HIS A 89 11.72 -11.00 4.04
CA HIS A 89 11.09 -12.10 4.75
C HIS A 89 10.85 -11.70 6.19
N PHE A 90 9.63 -11.93 6.67
CA PHE A 90 9.24 -11.66 8.04
C PHE A 90 9.00 -12.96 8.80
N ASP A 91 9.56 -13.06 10.02
CA ASP A 91 9.23 -14.11 10.98
C ASP A 91 8.37 -13.50 12.09
N PHE A 92 7.13 -13.94 12.26
CA PHE A 92 6.26 -13.35 13.27
C PHE A 92 6.47 -13.95 14.66
N ARG A 93 6.46 -13.08 15.68
CA ARG A 93 6.45 -13.47 17.09
C ARG A 93 5.24 -12.90 17.79
N TYR A 94 4.25 -13.75 17.98
CA TYR A 94 3.00 -13.39 18.64
C TYR A 94 3.12 -13.37 20.16
N ARG A 95 2.53 -12.34 20.77
CA ARG A 95 2.30 -12.28 22.21
C ARG A 95 0.85 -11.91 22.47
N THR A 96 0.10 -12.81 23.09
CA THR A 96 -1.26 -12.52 23.57
C THR A 96 -1.21 -11.89 24.97
N ILE A 97 -1.96 -10.81 25.17
CA ILE A 97 -1.99 -10.04 26.42
C ILE A 97 -3.44 -9.85 26.83
N ASP A 98 -3.81 -10.34 28.00
CA ASP A 98 -5.10 -9.98 28.60
C ASP A 98 -4.91 -8.67 29.36
N ALA A 99 -5.74 -7.67 29.07
CA ALA A 99 -5.71 -6.43 29.81
C ALA A 99 -6.10 -6.68 31.27
N SER A 100 -5.36 -6.06 32.20
CA SER A 100 -5.75 -6.13 33.61
C SER A 100 -7.05 -5.36 33.84
N ARG A 101 -7.84 -5.76 34.84
CA ARG A 101 -9.06 -5.04 35.23
C ARG A 101 -8.83 -3.53 35.45
N LYS A 102 -7.69 -3.16 36.04
CA LYS A 102 -7.30 -1.75 36.24
C LYS A 102 -7.12 -1.01 34.91
N PHE A 103 -6.56 -1.67 33.91
CA PHE A 103 -6.40 -1.09 32.58
C PHE A 103 -7.77 -0.93 31.91
N GLU A 104 -8.59 -1.99 31.93
CA GLU A 104 -9.95 -1.96 31.39
C GLU A 104 -10.81 -0.85 32.01
N ASP A 105 -10.84 -0.74 33.33
CA ASP A 105 -11.64 0.29 34.01
C ASP A 105 -11.21 1.71 33.63
N ARG A 106 -9.91 1.94 33.40
CA ARG A 106 -9.39 3.22 32.91
C ARG A 106 -9.72 3.44 31.43
N PHE A 107 -9.61 2.40 30.62
CA PHE A 107 -9.87 2.48 29.18
C PHE A 107 -11.35 2.76 28.90
N PHE A 108 -12.26 1.95 29.44
CA PHE A 108 -13.70 2.17 29.27
C PHE A 108 -14.19 3.44 29.97
N GLY A 109 -13.55 3.81 31.10
CA GLY A 109 -13.76 5.12 31.72
C GLY A 109 -13.37 6.28 30.81
N TYR A 110 -12.30 6.13 30.03
CA TYR A 110 -11.88 7.11 29.03
C TYR A 110 -12.82 7.15 27.83
N LEU A 111 -13.21 6.01 27.27
CA LEU A 111 -14.21 5.93 26.18
C LEU A 111 -15.49 6.67 26.57
N LYS A 112 -15.99 6.42 27.79
CA LYS A 112 -17.14 7.14 28.35
C LYS A 112 -16.90 8.63 28.53
N SER A 113 -15.69 9.07 28.87
CA SER A 113 -15.42 10.49 29.13
C SER A 113 -15.27 11.32 27.85
N ILE A 114 -14.90 10.70 26.73
CA ILE A 114 -14.80 11.38 25.43
C ILE A 114 -16.01 11.15 24.52
N GLY A 115 -16.84 10.15 24.84
CA GLY A 115 -18.07 9.86 24.11
C GLY A 115 -19.05 11.02 24.12
N LYS A 116 -19.57 11.35 22.94
CA LYS A 116 -20.66 12.32 22.77
C LYS A 116 -21.95 11.56 22.53
N ALA A 117 -22.95 11.79 23.38
CA ALA A 117 -24.27 11.20 23.20
C ALA A 117 -24.92 11.73 21.91
N GLY A 118 -25.46 10.83 21.09
CA GLY A 118 -26.17 11.14 19.85
C GLY A 118 -27.30 10.13 19.57
N PRO A 119 -28.02 10.33 18.46
CA PRO A 119 -29.05 9.37 18.01
C PRO A 119 -28.40 8.06 17.56
N LEU A 120 -29.23 7.03 17.38
CA LEU A 120 -28.81 5.83 16.65
C LEU A 120 -28.35 6.21 15.24
N THR A 121 -27.38 5.47 14.71
CA THR A 121 -27.08 5.54 13.27
C THR A 121 -28.20 4.87 12.46
N ALA A 122 -28.27 5.15 11.16
CA ALA A 122 -29.22 4.48 10.27
C ALA A 122 -29.02 2.95 10.29
N PHE A 123 -27.77 2.49 10.32
CA PHE A 123 -27.41 1.06 10.32
C PHE A 123 -27.71 0.37 11.65
N GLN A 124 -27.61 1.09 12.78
CA GLN A 124 -28.10 0.57 14.06
C GLN A 124 -29.63 0.42 14.06
N GLN A 125 -30.36 1.33 13.41
CA GLN A 125 -31.80 1.18 13.22
C GLN A 125 -32.13 0.01 12.29
N GLN A 126 -31.43 -0.13 11.15
CA GLN A 126 -31.61 -1.26 10.24
C GLN A 126 -31.31 -2.60 10.90
N TYR A 127 -30.31 -2.67 11.78
CA TYR A 127 -30.04 -3.84 12.62
C TYR A 127 -31.21 -4.14 13.57
N ASN A 128 -31.77 -3.13 14.24
CA ASN A 128 -32.95 -3.31 15.09
C ASN A 128 -34.19 -3.77 14.32
N ASP A 129 -34.25 -3.45 13.03
CA ASP A 129 -35.36 -3.84 12.15
C ASP A 129 -35.19 -5.27 11.58
N GLN A 130 -34.04 -5.93 11.80
CA GLN A 130 -33.81 -7.33 11.42
C GLN A 130 -34.71 -8.26 12.25
N ALA A 131 -35.14 -9.37 11.66
CA ALA A 131 -35.98 -10.38 12.31
C ALA A 131 -35.20 -11.23 13.32
N SER A 132 -33.90 -11.44 13.10
CA SER A 132 -33.07 -12.34 13.89
C SER A 132 -32.05 -11.63 14.78
N ASN A 133 -32.14 -10.31 14.95
CA ASN A 133 -31.23 -9.56 15.81
C ASN A 133 -31.26 -10.10 17.25
N ALA A 134 -30.09 -10.20 17.87
CA ALA A 134 -29.95 -10.72 19.23
C ALA A 134 -30.54 -9.77 20.29
N LEU A 135 -30.55 -8.47 20.02
CA LEU A 135 -31.08 -7.39 20.87
C LEU A 135 -31.31 -6.11 20.06
N ASP A 136 -32.03 -5.15 20.64
CA ASP A 136 -32.13 -3.80 20.10
C ASP A 136 -31.03 -2.88 20.66
N VAL A 137 -30.33 -2.18 19.78
CA VAL A 137 -29.50 -1.02 20.11
C VAL A 137 -30.41 0.08 20.65
N THR A 138 -30.12 0.59 21.85
CA THR A 138 -30.94 1.61 22.51
C THR A 138 -30.20 2.93 22.69
N GLY A 139 -30.91 4.03 22.44
CA GLY A 139 -30.35 5.38 22.48
C GLY A 139 -30.39 6.02 23.88
N PRO A 140 -29.55 7.05 24.13
CA PRO A 140 -28.58 7.62 23.19
C PRO A 140 -27.30 6.78 23.05
N VAL A 141 -26.74 6.75 21.83
CA VAL A 141 -25.50 6.05 21.47
C VAL A 141 -24.31 7.00 21.64
N GLN A 142 -23.13 6.49 21.98
CA GLN A 142 -21.92 7.30 22.09
C GLN A 142 -21.17 7.37 20.76
N TYR A 143 -20.86 8.58 20.30
CA TYR A 143 -19.96 8.84 19.18
C TYR A 143 -18.59 9.15 19.76
N ILE A 144 -17.61 8.27 19.50
CA ILE A 144 -16.29 8.31 20.12
C ILE A 144 -15.24 8.67 19.06
N ASP A 145 -14.34 9.59 19.38
CA ASP A 145 -13.25 10.00 18.47
C ASP A 145 -12.18 8.90 18.39
N ALA A 146 -12.13 8.17 17.27
CA ALA A 146 -11.25 7.03 17.04
C ALA A 146 -9.75 7.39 17.15
N PRO A 147 -9.27 8.52 16.56
CA PRO A 147 -7.88 8.94 16.71
C PRO A 147 -7.48 9.21 18.17
N SER A 148 -8.39 9.72 19.00
CA SER A 148 -8.15 9.90 20.44
C SER A 148 -8.01 8.57 21.17
N VAL A 149 -8.77 7.55 20.78
CA VAL A 149 -8.67 6.19 21.34
C VAL A 149 -7.35 5.53 20.96
N GLU A 150 -6.94 5.60 19.69
CA GLU A 150 -5.61 5.12 19.25
C GLU A 150 -4.50 5.80 20.08
N ARG A 151 -4.54 7.14 20.20
CA ARG A 151 -3.57 7.90 20.99
C ARG A 151 -3.55 7.47 22.46
N TRP A 152 -4.71 7.21 23.05
CA TRP A 152 -4.80 6.76 24.45
C TRP A 152 -4.21 5.36 24.61
N LEU A 153 -4.57 4.41 23.74
CA LEU A 153 -4.03 3.05 23.77
C LEU A 153 -2.51 3.06 23.63
N ASN A 154 -2.01 3.79 22.64
CA ASN A 154 -0.57 3.97 22.46
C ASN A 154 0.05 4.59 23.72
N SER A 155 -0.49 5.69 24.24
CA SER A 155 0.04 6.40 25.43
C SER A 155 0.02 5.58 26.73
N ASN A 156 -0.77 4.51 26.80
CA ASN A 156 -0.88 3.64 27.98
C ASN A 156 -0.30 2.24 27.75
N SER A 157 0.28 1.94 26.58
CA SER A 157 0.77 0.60 26.23
C SER A 157 1.88 0.06 27.16
N SER A 158 2.60 0.93 27.88
CA SER A 158 3.60 0.54 28.89
C SER A 158 2.98 -0.25 30.04
N ASP A 159 1.72 0.01 30.39
CA ASP A 159 0.99 -0.73 31.42
C ASP A 159 0.77 -2.20 31.02
N LEU A 160 0.82 -2.48 29.70
CA LEU A 160 0.73 -3.80 29.09
C LEU A 160 2.13 -4.40 28.78
N ARG A 161 3.20 -3.67 29.10
CA ARG A 161 4.59 -4.02 28.80
C ARG A 161 4.82 -4.19 27.29
N ILE A 162 4.26 -3.29 26.50
CA ILE A 162 4.45 -3.23 25.04
C ILE A 162 5.52 -2.19 24.74
N GLU A 163 6.52 -2.56 23.93
CA GLU A 163 7.51 -1.64 23.40
C GLU A 163 6.90 -0.91 22.19
N ARG A 164 6.82 0.43 22.23
CA ARG A 164 6.15 1.22 21.17
C ARG A 164 6.97 1.35 19.90
N ASP A 165 8.28 1.31 20.04
CA ASP A 165 9.20 1.58 18.93
C ASP A 165 9.48 0.32 18.09
N LYS A 166 9.01 -0.86 18.52
CA LYS A 166 9.30 -2.15 17.90
C LYS A 166 8.07 -3.05 17.90
N GLY A 167 7.69 -3.53 16.72
CA GLY A 167 6.54 -4.41 16.55
C GLY A 167 5.24 -3.66 16.29
N TYR A 168 4.20 -4.46 16.06
CA TYR A 168 2.85 -4.00 15.83
C TYR A 168 1.92 -4.47 16.95
N THR A 169 0.81 -3.77 17.16
CA THR A 169 -0.18 -4.12 18.17
C THR A 169 -1.59 -4.10 17.62
N ILE A 170 -2.31 -5.20 17.82
CA ILE A 170 -3.74 -5.31 17.57
C ILE A 170 -4.44 -5.26 18.94
N TYR A 171 -5.34 -4.30 19.14
CA TYR A 171 -6.17 -4.22 20.34
C TYR A 171 -7.58 -4.70 20.01
N PHE A 172 -7.92 -5.91 20.42
CA PHE A 172 -9.30 -6.37 20.40
C PHE A 172 -10.04 -5.85 21.63
N VAL A 173 -11.18 -5.20 21.41
CA VAL A 173 -11.98 -4.56 22.45
C VAL A 173 -13.37 -5.18 22.53
N ASN A 174 -13.84 -5.38 23.77
CA ASN A 174 -15.21 -5.77 24.08
C ASN A 174 -15.69 -5.08 25.37
N TRP A 175 -16.49 -4.02 25.24
CA TRP A 175 -17.16 -3.34 26.34
C TRP A 175 -18.45 -4.06 26.79
N TYR A 176 -19.08 -4.83 25.91
CA TYR A 176 -20.41 -5.42 26.14
C TYR A 176 -20.50 -6.29 27.40
N SER A 177 -19.41 -6.97 27.77
CA SER A 177 -19.37 -7.82 28.98
C SER A 177 -19.33 -7.05 30.31
N ARG A 178 -19.41 -5.71 30.30
CA ARG A 178 -19.35 -4.86 31.50
C ARG A 178 -20.70 -4.25 31.84
N ASN A 179 -20.91 -4.01 33.13
CA ASN A 179 -22.13 -3.37 33.65
C ASN A 179 -22.25 -1.87 33.31
N ASP A 180 -21.14 -1.24 32.91
CA ASP A 180 -21.08 0.16 32.50
C ASP A 180 -21.09 0.35 30.98
N PHE A 181 -21.40 -0.71 30.22
CA PHE A 181 -21.51 -0.71 28.77
C PHE A 181 -22.39 0.43 28.24
N LYS A 182 -21.99 0.94 27.06
CA LYS A 182 -22.74 1.90 26.25
C LYS A 182 -22.68 1.44 24.80
N PHE A 183 -23.83 1.44 24.13
CA PHE A 183 -23.86 1.38 22.67
C PHE A 183 -23.07 2.55 22.12
N HIS A 184 -22.18 2.28 21.17
CA HIS A 184 -21.26 3.29 20.65
C HIS A 184 -20.81 2.97 19.23
N VAL A 185 -20.29 3.99 18.56
CA VAL A 185 -19.58 3.91 17.28
C VAL A 185 -18.34 4.80 17.35
N TYR A 186 -17.34 4.49 16.54
CA TYR A 186 -16.17 5.35 16.37
C TYR A 186 -16.37 6.33 15.21
N THR A 187 -15.70 7.47 15.30
CA THR A 187 -15.77 8.57 14.34
C THR A 187 -14.40 9.19 14.14
N LYS A 188 -14.18 9.76 12.96
CA LYS A 188 -13.09 10.69 12.68
C LYS A 188 -13.65 11.84 11.85
N THR A 189 -13.53 13.07 12.34
CA THR A 189 -14.31 14.22 11.81
C THR A 189 -13.44 15.46 11.53
N ASP A 190 -12.12 15.31 11.52
CA ASP A 190 -11.16 16.42 11.48
C ASP A 190 -10.37 16.53 10.17
N ASP A 191 -10.77 15.80 9.13
CA ASP A 191 -10.11 15.76 7.81
C ASP A 191 -11.18 15.78 6.71
N PRO A 192 -11.88 16.91 6.49
CA PRO A 192 -12.81 17.06 5.38
C PRO A 192 -12.06 16.98 4.05
N ASP A 193 -12.81 16.69 2.98
CA ASP A 193 -12.31 16.78 1.61
C ASP A 193 -11.75 18.20 1.35
N PRO A 194 -10.52 18.31 0.84
CA PRO A 194 -9.84 19.59 0.69
C PRO A 194 -10.45 20.47 -0.41
N ASP A 195 -11.11 19.88 -1.40
CA ASP A 195 -11.60 20.58 -2.58
C ASP A 195 -13.04 21.07 -2.37
N THR A 196 -13.89 20.23 -1.77
CA THR A 196 -15.30 20.54 -1.54
C THR A 196 -15.61 21.00 -0.12
N GLY A 197 -14.71 20.73 0.84
CA GLY A 197 -14.95 20.94 2.27
C GLY A 197 -15.92 19.93 2.90
N TYR A 198 -16.35 18.91 2.15
CA TYR A 198 -17.29 17.91 2.65
C TYR A 198 -16.65 17.02 3.72
N ASN A 199 -17.30 16.88 4.85
CA ASN A 199 -16.78 16.10 5.97
C ASN A 199 -17.46 14.74 6.06
N PHE A 200 -16.89 13.75 5.36
CA PHE A 200 -17.43 12.39 5.29
C PHE A 200 -17.72 11.78 6.67
N GLY A 201 -16.75 11.83 7.58
CA GLY A 201 -16.91 11.24 8.90
C GLY A 201 -17.91 11.96 9.81
N LEU A 202 -18.19 13.25 9.56
CA LEU A 202 -19.24 13.99 10.27
C LEU A 202 -20.63 13.74 9.64
N LEU A 203 -20.72 13.85 8.31
CA LEU A 203 -21.98 13.95 7.59
C LEU A 203 -22.57 12.60 7.16
N ARG A 204 -21.75 11.56 6.96
CA ARG A 204 -22.21 10.24 6.48
C ARG A 204 -22.34 9.23 7.60
N GLY A 205 -23.49 8.57 7.63
CA GLY A 205 -23.76 7.44 8.54
C GLY A 205 -22.93 6.20 8.21
N SER A 206 -22.57 6.01 6.93
CA SER A 206 -21.75 4.91 6.44
C SER A 206 -20.27 4.99 6.82
N ARG A 207 -19.83 6.11 7.43
CA ARG A 207 -18.44 6.34 7.86
C ARG A 207 -18.26 6.31 9.37
N LYS A 208 -19.14 5.57 10.04
CA LYS A 208 -19.04 5.25 11.46
C LYS A 208 -18.37 3.90 11.55
N MET A 209 -17.43 3.75 12.49
CA MET A 209 -16.48 2.64 12.45
C MET A 209 -16.56 1.79 13.71
N ILE A 210 -15.97 0.59 13.66
CA ILE A 210 -15.68 -0.27 14.82
C ILE A 210 -14.19 -0.42 15.12
N ALA A 211 -13.33 0.09 14.26
CA ALA A 211 -11.88 -0.01 14.31
C ALA A 211 -11.21 1.29 13.88
N TRP A 212 -9.94 1.43 14.25
CA TRP A 212 -9.07 2.52 13.79
C TRP A 212 -7.61 2.26 14.13
N GLY A 213 -6.69 2.78 13.32
CA GLY A 213 -5.26 2.71 13.62
C GLY A 213 -4.35 3.34 12.58
N GLY A 214 -3.06 3.42 12.91
CA GLY A 214 -2.04 3.86 11.95
C GLY A 214 -1.88 5.38 11.82
N SER A 215 -2.60 6.20 12.60
CA SER A 215 -2.49 7.67 12.47
C SER A 215 -1.12 8.16 12.93
N SER A 216 -0.60 7.56 14.01
CA SER A 216 0.66 7.98 14.64
C SER A 216 1.43 6.84 15.30
N SER A 217 0.88 5.63 15.29
CA SER A 217 1.47 4.46 15.93
C SER A 217 1.33 3.21 15.07
N ARG A 218 2.16 2.21 15.37
CA ARG A 218 2.08 0.84 14.83
C ARG A 218 0.99 0.03 15.54
N SER A 219 -0.20 0.60 15.68
CA SER A 219 -1.31 -0.03 16.37
C SER A 219 -2.64 0.20 15.67
N TRP A 220 -3.48 -0.83 15.73
CA TRP A 220 -4.84 -0.83 15.23
C TRP A 220 -5.74 -1.47 16.30
N PHE A 221 -6.87 -0.85 16.60
CA PHE A 221 -7.86 -1.44 17.49
C PHE A 221 -9.08 -1.88 16.70
N TYR A 222 -9.74 -2.95 17.17
CA TYR A 222 -10.94 -3.53 16.58
C TYR A 222 -11.89 -3.88 17.73
N ASP A 223 -13.05 -3.21 17.76
CA ASP A 223 -14.00 -3.27 18.86
C ASP A 223 -15.30 -3.93 18.43
N LEU A 224 -15.46 -5.22 18.74
CA LEU A 224 -16.70 -5.94 18.42
C LEU A 224 -17.89 -5.47 19.26
N SER A 225 -17.70 -4.62 20.27
CA SER A 225 -18.82 -4.03 21.01
C SER A 225 -19.26 -2.67 20.49
N ALA A 226 -18.57 -2.12 19.49
CA ALA A 226 -18.98 -0.95 18.73
C ALA A 226 -19.86 -1.35 17.53
N GLY A 227 -20.55 -0.37 16.95
CA GLY A 227 -21.47 -0.60 15.83
C GLY A 227 -22.87 -1.02 16.31
N PRO A 228 -23.59 -1.83 15.52
CA PRO A 228 -23.28 -2.18 14.13
C PRO A 228 -23.19 -0.95 13.20
N GLU A 229 -22.45 -1.09 12.12
CA GLU A 229 -22.11 -0.04 11.16
C GLU A 229 -22.13 -0.58 9.71
N ALA A 230 -22.03 0.32 8.73
CA ALA A 230 -22.30 0.02 7.33
C ALA A 230 -21.18 -0.75 6.63
N TRP A 231 -19.95 -0.32 6.88
CA TRP A 231 -18.76 -0.62 6.10
C TRP A 231 -18.40 -2.09 6.09
N THR A 232 -18.51 -2.74 7.24
CA THR A 232 -18.25 -4.17 7.38
C THR A 232 -19.51 -5.02 7.27
N ASN A 233 -20.64 -4.41 6.87
CA ASN A 233 -21.96 -5.04 6.76
C ASN A 233 -22.45 -5.75 8.04
N ASN A 234 -21.82 -5.49 9.19
CA ASN A 234 -22.09 -6.19 10.45
C ASN A 234 -23.47 -5.89 11.06
N TRP A 235 -24.24 -4.99 10.45
CA TRP A 235 -25.63 -4.70 10.77
C TRP A 235 -26.62 -5.72 10.18
N ASN A 236 -26.25 -6.43 9.11
CA ASN A 236 -27.13 -7.36 8.42
C ASN A 236 -26.91 -8.78 8.96
N VAL A 237 -27.87 -9.27 9.74
CA VAL A 237 -27.77 -10.61 10.37
C VAL A 237 -28.83 -11.59 9.85
N ASP A 238 -29.72 -11.13 8.97
CA ASP A 238 -30.73 -12.00 8.33
C ASP A 238 -30.29 -12.50 6.95
N THR A 239 -29.33 -11.84 6.31
CA THR A 239 -28.91 -12.14 4.93
C THR A 239 -27.42 -12.47 4.88
N PRO A 240 -27.05 -13.76 4.87
CA PRO A 240 -25.65 -14.18 4.76
C PRO A 240 -25.00 -13.89 3.41
N ASP A 241 -25.74 -14.02 2.30
CA ASP A 241 -25.30 -13.79 0.92
C ASP A 241 -25.80 -12.40 0.48
N LEU A 242 -24.95 -11.38 0.63
CA LEU A 242 -25.28 -9.96 0.47
C LEU A 242 -25.43 -9.58 -1.01
N ASP A 243 -24.61 -10.17 -1.89
CA ASP A 243 -24.60 -9.88 -3.33
C ASP A 243 -25.46 -10.85 -4.17
N GLN A 244 -26.03 -11.87 -3.54
CA GLN A 244 -26.88 -12.91 -4.13
C GLN A 244 -26.15 -13.77 -5.17
N ASN A 245 -24.84 -13.96 -5.02
CA ASN A 245 -24.03 -14.80 -5.89
C ASN A 245 -24.10 -16.31 -5.53
N GLY A 246 -24.75 -16.66 -4.41
CA GLY A 246 -24.90 -18.02 -3.91
C GLY A 246 -23.81 -18.46 -2.92
N VAL A 247 -22.96 -17.54 -2.47
CA VAL A 247 -21.90 -17.74 -1.46
C VAL A 247 -22.16 -16.79 -0.30
N ASP A 248 -22.05 -17.28 0.94
CA ASP A 248 -22.19 -16.43 2.11
C ASP A 248 -20.99 -15.47 2.24
N ASP A 249 -21.27 -14.19 2.44
CA ASP A 249 -20.30 -13.16 2.77
C ASP A 249 -19.91 -13.25 4.25
N TYR A 250 -18.69 -13.67 4.52
CA TYR A 250 -18.20 -13.91 5.86
C TYR A 250 -17.84 -12.58 6.55
N HIS A 251 -18.81 -11.97 7.22
CA HIS A 251 -18.59 -10.77 8.04
C HIS A 251 -18.69 -11.07 9.54
N MET A 252 -18.08 -10.21 10.35
CA MET A 252 -18.05 -10.35 11.81
C MET A 252 -19.15 -9.48 12.42
N PRO A 253 -20.15 -10.06 13.10
CA PRO A 253 -21.22 -9.28 13.71
C PRO A 253 -20.76 -8.62 15.02
N PRO A 254 -21.55 -7.70 15.59
CA PRO A 254 -21.33 -7.23 16.96
C PRO A 254 -21.27 -8.39 17.97
N ILE A 255 -20.52 -8.21 19.04
CA ILE A 255 -20.14 -9.27 20.00
C ILE A 255 -21.33 -9.99 20.63
N TRP A 256 -22.48 -9.33 20.73
CA TRP A 256 -23.70 -9.91 21.30
C TRP A 256 -24.39 -10.92 20.36
N GLU A 257 -24.00 -10.97 19.09
CA GLU A 257 -24.43 -11.99 18.13
C GLU A 257 -23.64 -13.30 18.24
N TYR A 258 -22.51 -13.31 18.97
CA TYR A 258 -21.78 -14.54 19.32
C TYR A 258 -22.48 -15.28 20.46
N ARG A 259 -23.65 -15.86 20.14
CA ARG A 259 -24.54 -16.54 21.09
C ARG A 259 -25.14 -17.78 20.44
N LYS A 260 -25.63 -18.70 21.27
CA LYS A 260 -26.42 -19.83 20.77
C LYS A 260 -27.63 -19.27 19.99
N GLN A 261 -27.80 -19.71 18.73
CA GLN A 261 -28.83 -19.20 17.81
C GLN A 261 -28.69 -17.71 17.43
N GLY A 262 -27.53 -17.09 17.64
CA GLY A 262 -27.21 -15.80 17.03
C GLY A 262 -26.64 -15.98 15.62
N TYR A 263 -26.25 -14.88 14.99
CA TYR A 263 -25.61 -14.93 13.67
C TYR A 263 -24.32 -15.78 13.67
N ARG A 264 -23.54 -15.74 14.76
CA ARG A 264 -22.34 -16.56 14.96
C ARG A 264 -22.44 -17.42 16.21
N GLU A 265 -21.94 -18.65 16.15
CA GLU A 265 -21.84 -19.49 17.34
C GLU A 265 -20.71 -18.99 18.26
N PRO A 266 -20.85 -19.05 19.61
CA PRO A 266 -19.84 -18.55 20.54
C PRO A 266 -18.45 -19.16 20.34
N ALA A 267 -18.38 -20.40 19.88
CA ALA A 267 -17.12 -21.11 19.65
C ALA A 267 -16.30 -20.52 18.50
N GLN A 268 -16.91 -19.77 17.59
CA GLN A 268 -16.24 -19.17 16.42
C GLN A 268 -15.48 -17.89 16.76
N LEU A 269 -15.80 -17.23 17.89
CA LEU A 269 -15.22 -15.94 18.24
C LEU A 269 -13.69 -15.94 18.24
N SER A 270 -13.06 -16.99 18.79
CA SER A 270 -11.59 -17.01 18.88
C SER A 270 -10.91 -17.18 17.52
N SER A 271 -11.47 -18.01 16.64
CA SER A 271 -10.98 -18.15 15.25
C SER A 271 -11.27 -16.90 14.43
N ASP A 272 -12.41 -16.25 14.62
CA ASP A 272 -12.76 -15.01 13.91
C ASP A 272 -11.81 -13.86 14.26
N LEU A 273 -11.47 -13.70 15.54
CA LEU A 273 -10.43 -12.76 15.95
C LEU A 273 -9.06 -13.13 15.35
N GLY A 274 -8.77 -14.42 15.19
CA GLY A 274 -7.57 -14.91 14.50
C GLY A 274 -7.55 -14.54 13.02
N LYS A 275 -8.68 -14.70 12.31
CA LYS A 275 -8.85 -14.29 10.91
C LYS A 275 -8.69 -12.79 10.73
N VAL A 276 -9.35 -11.97 11.56
CA VAL A 276 -9.18 -10.51 11.53
C VAL A 276 -7.72 -10.13 11.79
N ALA A 277 -7.06 -10.77 12.77
CA ALA A 277 -5.66 -10.48 13.03
C ALA A 277 -4.72 -10.83 11.86
N ARG A 278 -4.97 -11.95 11.18
CA ARG A 278 -4.21 -12.39 10.00
C ARG A 278 -4.48 -11.51 8.79
N PHE A 279 -5.69 -11.60 8.25
CA PHE A 279 -5.99 -11.03 6.95
C PHE A 279 -6.07 -9.50 7.02
N VAL A 280 -6.57 -8.92 8.12
CA VAL A 280 -6.65 -7.46 8.25
C VAL A 280 -5.38 -6.90 8.89
N GLY A 281 -5.09 -7.28 10.13
CA GLY A 281 -3.97 -6.71 10.87
C GLY A 281 -2.62 -6.95 10.20
N ILE A 282 -2.32 -8.20 9.84
CA ILE A 282 -0.99 -8.58 9.36
C ILE A 282 -0.86 -8.36 7.86
N ASP A 283 -1.75 -8.97 7.07
CA ASP A 283 -1.60 -9.04 5.61
C ASP A 283 -1.98 -7.71 4.93
N LEU A 284 -2.98 -6.96 5.43
CA LEU A 284 -3.42 -5.69 4.85
C LEU A 284 -2.82 -4.44 5.50
N LEU A 285 -2.31 -4.53 6.73
CA LEU A 285 -1.72 -3.37 7.42
C LEU A 285 -0.22 -3.54 7.70
N PHE A 286 0.22 -4.60 8.39
CA PHE A 286 1.58 -4.62 8.93
C PHE A 286 2.69 -5.05 7.96
N THR A 287 2.39 -5.93 7.02
CA THR A 287 3.37 -6.52 6.09
C THR A 287 2.71 -6.75 4.73
N THR A 288 2.22 -5.68 4.10
CA THR A 288 1.47 -5.84 2.86
C THR A 288 2.34 -6.36 1.71
N SER A 289 1.69 -6.71 0.61
CA SER A 289 2.34 -6.87 -0.67
C SER A 289 1.93 -5.70 -1.57
N PRO A 290 2.88 -4.99 -2.22
CA PRO A 290 2.55 -3.87 -3.08
C PRO A 290 1.82 -4.32 -4.35
N LEU A 291 0.91 -3.48 -4.84
CA LEU A 291 0.20 -3.72 -6.09
C LEU A 291 1.19 -3.69 -7.28
N TYR A 292 1.88 -2.56 -7.42
CA TYR A 292 2.92 -2.33 -8.42
C TYR A 292 4.31 -2.26 -7.80
N ASP A 293 5.36 -2.43 -8.61
CA ASP A 293 6.73 -2.37 -8.12
C ASP A 293 7.13 -0.92 -7.76
N PRO A 294 7.39 -0.59 -6.48
CA PRO A 294 7.75 0.78 -6.10
C PRO A 294 9.03 1.27 -6.76
N LEU A 295 9.97 0.37 -7.06
CA LEU A 295 11.26 0.74 -7.63
C LEU A 295 11.19 1.17 -9.09
N VAL A 296 10.15 0.79 -9.83
CA VAL A 296 9.95 1.28 -11.22
C VAL A 296 9.81 2.80 -11.23
N THR A 297 9.28 3.38 -10.15
CA THR A 297 9.10 4.83 -10.00
C THR A 297 10.35 5.56 -9.48
N ALA A 298 11.45 4.84 -9.23
CA ALA A 298 12.68 5.43 -8.73
C ALA A 298 13.32 6.36 -9.79
N PRO A 299 13.56 7.66 -9.48
CA PRO A 299 14.26 8.54 -10.41
C PRO A 299 15.75 8.18 -10.52
N GLY A 300 16.36 8.57 -11.62
CA GLY A 300 17.81 8.50 -11.81
C GLY A 300 18.57 9.43 -10.87
N LEU A 301 19.91 9.32 -10.85
CA LEU A 301 20.79 10.07 -9.94
C LEU A 301 20.57 11.60 -10.03
N GLY A 302 20.06 12.20 -8.96
CA GLY A 302 19.77 13.63 -8.87
C GLY A 302 18.49 14.06 -9.60
N GLY A 303 17.69 13.12 -10.08
CA GLY A 303 16.36 13.37 -10.62
C GLY A 303 15.29 13.52 -9.54
N ALA A 304 14.10 13.91 -9.97
CA ALA A 304 12.89 14.06 -9.16
C ALA A 304 11.83 13.01 -9.55
N LYS A 305 10.93 12.70 -8.61
CA LYS A 305 9.62 12.13 -8.95
C LYS A 305 8.71 13.28 -9.32
N VAL A 306 8.14 13.22 -10.52
CA VAL A 306 7.24 14.22 -11.08
C VAL A 306 5.86 13.58 -11.23
N VAL A 307 4.86 14.22 -10.64
CA VAL A 307 3.46 13.94 -10.99
C VAL A 307 3.06 15.00 -12.00
N HIS A 308 2.79 14.57 -13.23
CA HIS A 308 2.24 15.44 -14.26
C HIS A 308 0.74 15.18 -14.33
N ILE A 309 -0.06 16.22 -14.13
CA ILE A 309 -1.52 16.15 -14.20
C ILE A 309 -1.96 16.93 -15.44
N GLU A 310 -2.52 16.22 -16.41
CA GLU A 310 -3.19 16.82 -17.57
C GLU A 310 -4.68 16.87 -17.27
N MET A 311 -5.24 18.07 -17.11
CA MET A 311 -6.66 18.30 -16.83
C MET A 311 -7.42 18.52 -18.13
N PHE A 312 -8.36 17.64 -18.44
CA PHE A 312 -9.24 17.74 -19.60
C PHE A 312 -10.59 18.35 -19.20
N GLU A 313 -10.86 19.55 -19.73
CA GLU A 313 -12.10 20.29 -19.49
C GLU A 313 -13.17 19.87 -20.51
N ASP A 314 -13.91 18.81 -20.19
CA ASP A 314 -15.00 18.26 -21.01
C ASP A 314 -16.39 18.81 -20.62
N ASP A 315 -16.60 19.12 -19.34
CA ASP A 315 -17.79 19.84 -18.87
C ASP A 315 -17.61 21.36 -19.05
N PRO A 316 -18.36 22.02 -19.96
CA PRO A 316 -18.28 23.47 -20.14
C PRO A 316 -18.87 24.27 -18.97
N GLY A 317 -19.58 23.61 -18.04
CA GLY A 317 -20.23 24.24 -16.88
C GLY A 317 -19.32 24.42 -15.66
N SER A 318 -18.12 23.85 -15.67
CA SER A 318 -17.19 23.88 -14.55
C SER A 318 -15.73 23.99 -15.01
N ASN A 319 -14.82 24.21 -14.07
CA ASN A 319 -13.38 24.19 -14.28
C ASN A 319 -12.78 23.20 -13.27
N GLY A 320 -12.10 22.15 -13.75
CA GLY A 320 -11.50 21.12 -12.90
C GLY A 320 -10.40 21.66 -11.99
N LEU A 321 -9.74 22.75 -12.37
CA LEU A 321 -8.71 23.40 -11.55
C LEU A 321 -9.26 23.98 -10.24
N ASP A 322 -10.56 24.26 -10.16
CA ASP A 322 -11.21 24.73 -8.92
C ASP A 322 -11.31 23.61 -7.87
N TYR A 323 -11.12 22.35 -8.27
CA TYR A 323 -11.30 21.16 -7.45
C TYR A 323 -10.02 20.33 -7.32
N ILE A 324 -8.85 20.98 -7.38
CA ILE A 324 -7.55 20.33 -7.14
C ILE A 324 -6.56 21.25 -6.41
N ASP A 325 -5.99 20.76 -5.31
CA ASP A 325 -4.89 21.36 -4.56
C ASP A 325 -3.59 20.58 -4.79
N THR A 326 -2.85 20.98 -5.82
CA THR A 326 -1.53 20.40 -6.14
C THR A 326 -0.50 20.60 -5.01
N GLY A 327 -0.67 21.61 -4.16
CA GLY A 327 0.16 21.83 -2.98
C GLY A 327 -0.06 20.74 -1.94
N LEU A 328 -1.31 20.36 -1.72
CA LEU A 328 -1.69 19.23 -0.87
C LEU A 328 -1.18 17.91 -1.43
N VAL A 329 -1.42 17.62 -2.72
CA VAL A 329 -0.93 16.40 -3.40
C VAL A 329 0.58 16.26 -3.18
N ARG A 330 1.35 17.33 -3.47
CA ARG A 330 2.80 17.36 -3.23
C ARG A 330 3.15 17.10 -1.78
N SER A 331 2.43 17.73 -0.84
CA SER A 331 2.71 17.59 0.58
C SER A 331 2.50 16.17 1.08
N ARG A 332 1.49 15.46 0.56
CA ARG A 332 1.18 14.08 0.97
C ARG A 332 2.19 13.09 0.42
N LEU A 333 2.53 13.17 -0.87
CA LEU A 333 3.56 12.33 -1.49
C LEU A 333 4.94 12.59 -0.88
N ARG A 334 5.30 13.85 -0.61
CA ARG A 334 6.55 14.18 0.09
C ARG A 334 6.59 13.67 1.52
N SER A 335 5.46 13.64 2.22
CA SER A 335 5.40 13.06 3.57
C SER A 335 5.53 11.54 3.55
N PHE A 336 5.16 10.91 2.45
CA PHE A 336 5.18 9.46 2.28
C PHE A 336 6.57 8.94 1.93
N GLU A 337 7.23 9.56 0.94
CA GLU A 337 8.61 9.23 0.53
C GLU A 337 9.53 10.46 0.65
N PRO A 338 9.94 10.85 1.87
CA PRO A 338 10.57 12.14 2.16
C PRO A 338 12.03 12.26 1.68
N TYR A 339 12.62 11.18 1.18
CA TYR A 339 13.96 11.17 0.60
C TYR A 339 13.98 11.51 -0.89
N TYR A 340 12.84 11.50 -1.61
CA TYR A 340 12.76 11.99 -2.98
C TYR A 340 12.54 13.50 -3.07
N THR A 341 12.95 14.06 -4.20
CA THR A 341 12.51 15.40 -4.62
C THR A 341 11.21 15.22 -5.39
N TRP A 342 10.14 15.88 -4.92
CA TRP A 342 8.83 15.85 -5.55
C TRP A 342 8.52 17.15 -6.29
N LYS A 343 8.02 17.01 -7.52
CA LYS A 343 7.44 18.08 -8.33
C LYS A 343 6.02 17.67 -8.73
N ILE A 344 5.10 18.64 -8.74
CA ILE A 344 3.78 18.49 -9.34
C ILE A 344 3.71 19.49 -10.49
N ALA A 345 3.27 19.04 -11.65
CA ALA A 345 2.90 19.87 -12.79
C ALA A 345 1.42 19.67 -13.05
N LEU A 346 0.74 20.75 -13.41
CA LEU A 346 -0.66 20.76 -13.78
C LEU A 346 -0.79 21.56 -15.07
N GLU A 347 -1.27 20.91 -16.11
CA GLU A 347 -1.58 21.52 -17.41
C GLU A 347 -3.09 21.43 -17.64
N ASP A 348 -3.64 22.49 -18.22
CA ASP A 348 -5.07 22.69 -18.40
C ASP A 348 -5.40 22.65 -19.89
N ASN A 349 -6.15 21.63 -20.28
CA ASN A 349 -6.57 21.36 -21.64
C ASN A 349 -8.02 21.81 -21.81
N GLN A 350 -8.16 23.12 -22.00
CA GLN A 350 -9.46 23.78 -22.13
C GLN A 350 -9.67 24.42 -23.52
N PRO A 351 -10.65 23.93 -24.31
CA PRO A 351 -11.50 22.77 -24.07
C PRO A 351 -10.73 21.45 -24.31
N ILE A 352 -11.26 20.33 -23.79
CA ILE A 352 -10.77 18.99 -24.09
C ILE A 352 -10.56 18.79 -25.61
N ASP A 353 -9.45 18.16 -25.99
CA ASP A 353 -9.19 17.83 -27.39
C ASP A 353 -10.07 16.67 -27.90
N GLN A 354 -10.22 16.59 -29.23
CA GLN A 354 -11.13 15.61 -29.84
C GLN A 354 -10.71 14.15 -29.61
N GLY A 355 -9.41 13.89 -29.50
CA GLY A 355 -8.88 12.55 -29.32
C GLY A 355 -9.08 12.04 -27.89
N ALA A 356 -8.73 12.84 -26.88
CA ALA A 356 -9.01 12.49 -25.48
C ALA A 356 -10.52 12.35 -25.23
N LYS A 357 -11.34 13.24 -25.77
CA LYS A 357 -12.82 13.15 -25.68
C LYS A 357 -13.36 11.87 -26.29
N ARG A 358 -12.86 11.47 -27.46
CA ARG A 358 -13.25 10.22 -28.12
C ARG A 358 -12.81 9.00 -27.31
N ALA A 359 -11.58 9.00 -26.79
CA ALA A 359 -11.07 7.92 -25.95
C ALA A 359 -11.90 7.74 -24.67
N LEU A 360 -12.26 8.84 -24.00
CA LEU A 360 -13.18 8.84 -22.86
C LEU A 360 -14.54 8.23 -23.26
N GLY A 361 -15.11 8.64 -24.39
CA GLY A 361 -16.42 8.15 -24.82
C GLY A 361 -16.46 6.64 -25.09
N ILE A 362 -15.40 6.08 -25.69
CA ILE A 362 -15.27 4.63 -25.91
C ILE A 362 -15.11 3.89 -24.57
N PHE A 363 -14.21 4.38 -23.70
CA PHE A 363 -14.00 3.83 -22.35
C PHE A 363 -15.31 3.82 -21.53
N ALA A 364 -16.06 4.91 -21.59
CA ALA A 364 -17.33 5.12 -20.92
C ALA A 364 -18.52 4.36 -21.54
N GLY A 365 -18.31 3.69 -22.69
CA GLY A 365 -19.37 3.02 -23.44
C GLY A 365 -20.41 3.98 -24.05
N THR A 366 -20.16 5.29 -24.09
CA THR A 366 -21.01 6.28 -24.76
C THR A 366 -20.75 6.34 -26.27
N LEU A 367 -19.59 5.83 -26.71
CA LEU A 367 -19.25 5.59 -28.11
C LEU A 367 -18.95 4.10 -28.33
N THR A 368 -19.62 3.49 -29.30
CA THR A 368 -19.48 2.06 -29.63
C THR A 368 -18.70 1.88 -30.93
N GLU A 369 -17.42 2.25 -30.91
CA GLU A 369 -16.54 2.20 -32.08
C GLU A 369 -15.26 1.41 -31.81
N ASP A 370 -14.72 0.80 -32.86
CA ASP A 370 -13.42 0.13 -32.83
C ASP A 370 -12.28 1.16 -32.77
N ASP A 371 -11.22 0.82 -32.05
CA ASP A 371 -9.98 1.60 -31.95
C ASP A 371 -8.79 0.74 -31.44
N CYS A 372 -7.80 1.35 -30.78
CA CYS A 372 -6.63 0.66 -30.26
C CYS A 372 -6.95 -0.38 -29.18
N TRP A 373 -8.10 -0.26 -28.47
CA TRP A 373 -8.51 -1.21 -27.45
C TRP A 373 -8.78 -2.62 -28.01
N ASN A 374 -9.09 -2.75 -29.31
CA ASN A 374 -9.36 -4.04 -29.94
C ASN A 374 -8.18 -5.03 -29.82
N ALA A 375 -6.94 -4.53 -29.72
CA ALA A 375 -5.75 -5.35 -29.52
C ALA A 375 -5.69 -6.00 -28.11
N TYR A 376 -6.41 -5.42 -27.14
CA TYR A 376 -6.44 -5.84 -25.74
C TYR A 376 -7.77 -6.51 -25.35
N GLY A 377 -8.79 -6.41 -26.21
CA GLY A 377 -10.04 -7.17 -26.11
C GLY A 377 -11.12 -6.57 -25.20
N ALA A 378 -10.87 -5.40 -24.58
CA ALA A 378 -11.83 -4.71 -23.73
C ALA A 378 -11.80 -3.19 -23.95
N PRO A 379 -12.95 -2.51 -24.11
CA PRO A 379 -13.00 -1.04 -24.23
C PRO A 379 -12.38 -0.28 -23.04
N PHE A 380 -12.30 -0.92 -21.86
CA PHE A 380 -11.64 -0.33 -20.69
C PHE A 380 -10.15 -0.02 -20.97
N ALA A 381 -9.47 -0.80 -21.83
CA ALA A 381 -8.08 -0.58 -22.23
C ALA A 381 -7.90 0.64 -23.16
N GLN A 382 -8.99 1.30 -23.57
CA GLN A 382 -8.93 2.40 -24.53
C GLN A 382 -8.10 3.58 -24.01
N LEU A 383 -8.26 3.96 -22.74
CA LEU A 383 -7.50 5.07 -22.17
C LEU A 383 -6.00 4.75 -22.20
N PHE A 384 -5.61 3.57 -21.71
CA PHE A 384 -4.21 3.11 -21.79
C PHE A 384 -3.64 3.20 -23.21
N CYS A 385 -4.25 2.54 -24.19
CA CYS A 385 -3.66 2.44 -25.52
C CYS A 385 -3.63 3.80 -26.25
N TYR A 386 -4.65 4.64 -26.04
CA TYR A 386 -4.71 5.96 -26.65
C TYR A 386 -3.63 6.88 -26.07
N PHE A 387 -3.55 6.99 -24.73
CA PHE A 387 -2.59 7.88 -24.08
C PHE A 387 -1.15 7.39 -24.24
N ASN A 388 -0.90 6.08 -24.23
CA ASN A 388 0.42 5.54 -24.54
C ASN A 388 0.86 5.88 -25.97
N GLY A 389 -0.06 5.85 -26.95
CA GLY A 389 0.21 6.23 -28.34
C GLY A 389 0.38 7.73 -28.58
N ASN A 390 -0.14 8.57 -27.67
CA ASN A 390 -0.18 10.03 -27.82
C ASN A 390 0.50 10.77 -26.66
N LEU A 391 1.34 10.09 -25.88
CA LEU A 391 1.89 10.61 -24.63
C LEU A 391 2.58 11.96 -24.80
N SER A 392 3.39 12.12 -25.85
CA SER A 392 4.14 13.36 -26.13
C SER A 392 3.27 14.56 -26.52
N THR A 393 1.97 14.33 -26.78
CA THR A 393 1.01 15.41 -27.03
C THR A 393 0.60 16.10 -25.74
N TYR A 394 0.49 15.34 -24.65
CA TYR A 394 -0.06 15.81 -23.38
C TYR A 394 1.04 16.03 -22.35
N VAL A 395 2.07 15.19 -22.34
CA VAL A 395 3.11 15.22 -21.33
C VAL A 395 4.41 15.75 -21.95
N PRO A 396 4.90 16.92 -21.51
CA PRO A 396 6.12 17.48 -22.04
C PRO A 396 7.34 16.65 -21.62
N ALA A 397 8.44 16.83 -22.34
CA ALA A 397 9.70 16.20 -21.97
C ALA A 397 10.22 16.78 -20.64
N TYR A 398 10.39 15.92 -19.64
CA TYR A 398 11.07 16.23 -18.38
C TYR A 398 12.57 15.93 -18.44
N GLY A 399 13.28 16.19 -17.33
CA GLY A 399 14.70 15.88 -17.25
C GLY A 399 14.95 14.38 -17.47
N PRO A 400 16.03 13.97 -18.18
CA PRO A 400 16.28 12.56 -18.53
C PRO A 400 16.60 11.64 -17.33
N ARG A 401 16.56 12.19 -16.11
CA ARG A 401 16.74 11.46 -14.85
C ARG A 401 15.50 11.53 -13.96
N ASP A 402 14.52 12.35 -14.33
CA ASP A 402 13.27 12.44 -13.59
C ASP A 402 12.45 11.19 -13.90
N TYR A 403 11.75 10.66 -12.90
CA TYR A 403 10.63 9.77 -13.14
C TYR A 403 9.38 10.63 -13.28
N VAL A 404 8.57 10.35 -14.29
CA VAL A 404 7.30 11.05 -14.52
C VAL A 404 6.21 9.99 -14.40
N GLY A 405 5.28 10.20 -13.48
CA GLY A 405 4.02 9.48 -13.46
C GLY A 405 2.93 10.42 -13.95
N GLU A 406 2.15 9.95 -14.92
CA GLU A 406 1.13 10.75 -15.58
C GLU A 406 -0.24 10.51 -14.97
N ILE A 407 -0.95 11.60 -14.68
CA ILE A 407 -2.37 11.59 -14.34
C ILE A 407 -3.14 12.31 -15.45
N PHE A 408 -4.08 11.61 -16.08
CA PHE A 408 -5.03 12.17 -17.03
C PHE A 408 -6.37 12.35 -16.31
N ALA A 409 -6.68 13.60 -15.95
CA ALA A 409 -7.86 13.96 -15.18
C ALA A 409 -8.95 14.48 -16.12
N PHE A 410 -10.19 14.03 -15.95
CA PHE A 410 -11.32 14.46 -16.76
C PHE A 410 -12.34 15.20 -15.90
N ASN A 411 -12.43 16.52 -16.05
CA ASN A 411 -13.56 17.29 -15.59
C ASN A 411 -14.72 17.11 -16.58
N THR A 412 -15.70 16.28 -16.25
CA THR A 412 -16.71 15.80 -17.19
C THR A 412 -18.11 15.76 -16.55
N SER A 413 -19.05 15.06 -17.17
CA SER A 413 -20.43 14.90 -16.69
C SER A 413 -20.79 13.43 -16.51
N ALA A 414 -21.78 13.16 -15.65
CA ALA A 414 -22.32 11.82 -15.49
C ALA A 414 -22.74 11.17 -16.82
N ALA A 415 -23.32 11.96 -17.73
CA ALA A 415 -23.73 11.50 -19.05
C ALA A 415 -22.54 11.03 -19.91
N ASN A 416 -21.39 11.71 -19.82
CA ASN A 416 -20.20 11.37 -20.60
C ASN A 416 -19.44 10.18 -20.01
N LEU A 417 -19.54 9.95 -18.70
CA LEU A 417 -18.99 8.75 -18.04
C LEU A 417 -19.80 7.48 -18.31
N GLY A 418 -21.05 7.59 -18.76
CA GLY A 418 -21.83 6.44 -19.23
C GLY A 418 -21.86 5.27 -18.24
N ASN A 419 -21.38 4.10 -18.66
CA ASN A 419 -21.34 2.90 -17.81
C ASN A 419 -20.22 2.90 -16.76
N GLN A 420 -19.33 3.90 -16.80
CA GLN A 420 -18.29 4.14 -15.80
C GLN A 420 -18.70 5.24 -14.80
N PHE A 421 -19.93 5.78 -14.91
CA PHE A 421 -20.45 6.62 -13.84
C PHE A 421 -20.42 5.82 -12.54
N GLY A 422 -19.79 6.41 -11.55
CA GLY A 422 -19.47 5.76 -10.30
C GLY A 422 -17.97 5.60 -10.04
N LEU A 423 -17.12 5.79 -11.06
CA LEU A 423 -15.68 5.67 -10.95
C LEU A 423 -15.05 7.04 -10.65
N LEU A 424 -14.32 7.19 -9.54
CA LEU A 424 -13.56 8.40 -9.23
C LEU A 424 -12.19 8.39 -9.90
N GLY A 425 -11.55 7.23 -9.99
CA GLY A 425 -10.23 7.07 -10.61
C GLY A 425 -9.77 5.62 -10.62
N PHE A 426 -8.62 5.40 -11.24
CA PHE A 426 -7.84 4.17 -11.14
C PHE A 426 -6.39 4.40 -11.58
N ALA A 427 -5.45 3.71 -10.94
CA ALA A 427 -4.09 3.53 -11.45
C ALA A 427 -4.02 2.32 -12.37
N ASP A 428 -3.84 2.56 -13.66
CA ASP A 428 -3.85 1.52 -14.67
C ASP A 428 -2.52 0.76 -14.73
N ASP A 429 -2.64 -0.50 -15.13
CA ASP A 429 -1.52 -1.36 -15.41
C ASP A 429 -1.20 -1.37 -16.90
N ASN A 430 -0.02 -1.87 -17.21
CA ASN A 430 0.39 -2.19 -18.55
C ASN A 430 -0.34 -3.47 -18.94
N TRP A 431 -1.26 -3.35 -19.90
CA TRP A 431 -2.08 -4.42 -20.45
C TRP A 431 -1.29 -5.53 -21.17
N ILE A 432 0.03 -5.56 -21.00
CA ILE A 432 0.97 -6.57 -21.52
C ILE A 432 1.55 -7.41 -20.38
N ASP A 433 2.00 -6.79 -19.28
CA ASP A 433 2.79 -7.46 -18.24
C ASP A 433 2.44 -7.06 -16.80
N GLY A 434 1.41 -6.22 -16.60
CA GLY A 434 0.95 -5.82 -15.28
C GLY A 434 1.85 -4.81 -14.56
N THR A 435 2.87 -4.25 -15.21
CA THR A 435 3.63 -3.11 -14.65
C THR A 435 2.77 -1.86 -14.55
N GLN A 436 3.10 -0.87 -13.72
CA GLN A 436 2.31 0.36 -13.65
C GLN A 436 2.39 1.16 -14.97
N THR A 437 1.32 1.87 -15.33
CA THR A 437 1.32 2.82 -16.45
C THR A 437 0.80 4.19 -16.03
N HIS A 438 -0.41 4.56 -16.44
CA HIS A 438 -0.99 5.88 -16.24
C HIS A 438 -2.01 5.85 -15.11
N VAL A 439 -2.33 7.03 -14.59
CA VAL A 439 -3.44 7.23 -13.66
C VAL A 439 -4.55 7.98 -14.37
N PHE A 440 -5.79 7.56 -14.17
CA PHE A 440 -6.98 8.23 -14.68
C PHE A 440 -7.86 8.67 -13.52
N MET A 441 -8.41 9.88 -13.61
CA MET A 441 -9.33 10.41 -12.59
C MET A 441 -10.49 11.12 -13.27
N PHE A 442 -11.65 11.08 -12.64
CA PHE A 442 -12.89 11.61 -13.18
C PHE A 442 -13.59 12.42 -12.10
N ASP A 443 -14.05 13.60 -12.49
CA ASP A 443 -14.89 14.42 -11.63
C ASP A 443 -16.12 14.88 -12.39
N THR A 444 -17.24 14.97 -11.68
CA THR A 444 -18.52 15.40 -12.22
C THR A 444 -19.24 16.30 -11.22
N PRO A 445 -20.22 17.13 -11.64
CA PRO A 445 -21.05 17.88 -10.72
C PRO A 445 -21.67 17.00 -9.61
N GLU A 446 -22.12 15.79 -9.95
CA GLU A 446 -22.71 14.83 -9.01
C GLU A 446 -21.69 14.33 -7.97
N TYR A 447 -20.42 14.18 -8.35
CA TYR A 447 -19.36 13.74 -7.44
C TYR A 447 -19.02 14.84 -6.43
N ARG A 448 -18.98 16.10 -6.89
CA ARG A 448 -18.79 17.28 -6.04
C ARG A 448 -19.93 17.47 -5.06
N ASP A 449 -21.17 17.29 -5.52
CA ASP A 449 -22.35 17.27 -4.65
C ASP A 449 -22.28 16.13 -3.62
N GLY A 450 -21.65 15.01 -3.99
CA GLY A 450 -21.30 13.89 -3.11
C GLY A 450 -20.12 14.17 -2.15
N GLY A 451 -19.38 15.26 -2.35
CA GLY A 451 -18.26 15.70 -1.52
C GLY A 451 -16.86 15.35 -2.03
N TYR A 452 -16.74 14.88 -3.27
CA TYR A 452 -15.46 14.48 -3.86
C TYR A 452 -14.88 15.58 -4.75
N GLY A 453 -13.56 15.76 -4.69
CA GLY A 453 -12.76 16.50 -5.66
C GLY A 453 -11.53 15.71 -6.08
N PHE A 454 -10.67 16.30 -6.92
CA PHE A 454 -9.54 15.58 -7.52
C PHE A 454 -8.36 15.36 -6.57
N SER A 455 -8.18 16.15 -5.51
CA SER A 455 -6.96 16.09 -4.69
C SER A 455 -6.80 14.74 -4.01
N THR A 456 -7.86 14.25 -3.36
CA THR A 456 -7.85 13.00 -2.61
C THR A 456 -7.71 11.81 -3.56
N THR A 457 -8.44 11.81 -4.68
CA THR A 457 -8.28 10.84 -5.77
C THR A 457 -6.85 10.84 -6.31
N ALA A 458 -6.25 12.01 -6.58
CA ALA A 458 -4.87 12.10 -7.09
C ALA A 458 -3.86 11.50 -6.13
N ILE A 459 -4.04 11.72 -4.83
CA ILE A 459 -3.15 11.12 -3.82
C ILE A 459 -3.36 9.61 -3.74
N HIS A 460 -4.61 9.15 -3.78
CA HIS A 460 -4.99 7.75 -3.69
C HIS A 460 -4.45 6.96 -4.89
N GLU A 461 -4.83 7.36 -6.11
CA GLU A 461 -4.45 6.64 -7.33
C GLU A 461 -2.96 6.71 -7.60
N PHE A 462 -2.34 7.88 -7.36
CA PHE A 462 -0.90 7.95 -7.47
C PHE A 462 -0.20 7.10 -6.38
N GLY A 463 -0.86 6.90 -5.24
CA GLY A 463 -0.47 5.93 -4.22
C GLY A 463 -0.41 4.50 -4.77
N HIS A 464 -1.43 4.06 -5.50
CA HIS A 464 -1.37 2.78 -6.22
C HIS A 464 -0.23 2.75 -7.22
N HIS A 465 -0.12 3.75 -8.09
CA HIS A 465 0.91 3.83 -9.13
C HIS A 465 2.35 3.66 -8.59
N ILE A 466 2.61 4.14 -7.36
CA ILE A 466 3.90 3.94 -6.66
C ILE A 466 3.97 2.68 -5.78
N GLY A 467 2.92 1.86 -5.76
CA GLY A 467 2.92 0.48 -5.26
C GLY A 467 1.96 0.19 -4.11
N MET A 468 1.12 1.13 -3.67
CA MET A 468 0.19 0.87 -2.56
C MET A 468 -0.98 -0.03 -2.99
N SER A 469 -1.53 -0.76 -2.03
CA SER A 469 -2.79 -1.51 -2.16
C SER A 469 -3.82 -0.90 -1.23
N HIS A 470 -5.10 -1.17 -1.50
CA HIS A 470 -6.13 -0.85 -0.53
C HIS A 470 -5.96 -1.73 0.72
N PRO A 471 -6.42 -1.27 1.89
CA PRO A 471 -6.45 -2.08 3.09
C PRO A 471 -7.70 -2.99 3.14
N HIS A 472 -8.22 -3.43 2.00
CA HIS A 472 -9.30 -4.42 1.87
C HIS A 472 -9.07 -5.42 0.71
N ASP A 473 -7.95 -5.30 -0.01
CA ASP A 473 -7.45 -6.32 -0.94
C ASP A 473 -5.96 -6.55 -0.69
N GLY A 474 -5.54 -7.81 -0.71
CA GLY A 474 -4.25 -8.18 -0.17
C GLY A 474 -3.72 -9.49 -0.70
N TYR A 475 -2.58 -9.86 -0.15
CA TYR A 475 -1.94 -11.13 -0.44
C TYR A 475 -1.61 -11.82 0.87
N ASP A 476 -1.85 -13.12 0.94
CA ASP A 476 -1.38 -14.00 2.00
C ASP A 476 -0.29 -14.91 1.44
N SER A 477 0.95 -14.70 1.87
CA SER A 477 2.10 -15.45 1.36
C SER A 477 2.18 -16.90 1.84
N GLU A 478 1.59 -17.25 2.98
CA GLU A 478 1.60 -18.63 3.49
C GLU A 478 0.57 -19.49 2.75
N LEU A 479 -0.54 -18.88 2.33
CA LEU A 479 -1.55 -19.51 1.47
C LEU A 479 -1.22 -19.39 -0.02
N GLY A 480 -0.37 -18.43 -0.41
CA GLY A 480 -0.11 -18.10 -1.80
C GLY A 480 -1.34 -17.51 -2.50
N LEU A 481 -2.10 -16.68 -1.79
CA LEU A 481 -3.45 -16.25 -2.18
C LEU A 481 -3.53 -14.72 -2.28
N ASP A 482 -3.93 -14.21 -3.44
CA ASP A 482 -4.46 -12.84 -3.56
C ASP A 482 -5.96 -12.86 -3.20
N PHE A 483 -6.41 -11.92 -2.38
CA PHE A 483 -7.78 -11.87 -1.87
C PHE A 483 -8.30 -10.43 -1.85
N ASN A 484 -9.62 -10.28 -1.96
CA ASN A 484 -10.34 -9.02 -1.76
C ASN A 484 -11.43 -9.20 -0.69
N ALA A 485 -12.04 -8.10 -0.26
CA ALA A 485 -13.14 -8.11 0.69
C ALA A 485 -14.45 -8.51 -0.01
N ALA A 486 -14.60 -9.82 -0.25
CA ALA A 486 -15.79 -10.45 -0.79
C ALA A 486 -15.89 -11.91 -0.29
N ASP A 487 -17.08 -12.50 -0.33
CA ASP A 487 -17.34 -13.90 0.01
C ASP A 487 -16.72 -14.26 1.39
N GLN A 488 -15.86 -15.29 1.43
CA GLN A 488 -15.18 -15.76 2.65
C GLN A 488 -14.25 -14.73 3.32
N TYR A 489 -13.97 -13.60 2.67
CA TYR A 489 -13.10 -12.52 3.13
C TYR A 489 -13.84 -11.19 3.33
N GLU A 490 -15.17 -11.14 3.28
CA GLU A 490 -15.94 -9.89 3.47
C GLU A 490 -15.51 -9.08 4.71
N PHE A 491 -15.17 -9.75 5.81
CA PHE A 491 -14.66 -9.09 7.02
C PHE A 491 -13.40 -8.23 6.80
N ALA A 492 -12.67 -8.43 5.69
CA ALA A 492 -11.49 -7.65 5.31
C ALA A 492 -11.79 -6.17 5.05
N GLN A 493 -13.05 -5.79 4.78
CA GLN A 493 -13.50 -4.40 4.74
C GLN A 493 -13.07 -3.60 5.99
N SER A 494 -12.90 -4.28 7.13
CA SER A 494 -12.44 -3.65 8.39
C SER A 494 -11.09 -2.96 8.27
N GLY A 495 -10.24 -3.31 7.30
CA GLY A 495 -8.93 -2.66 7.15
C GLY A 495 -9.01 -1.24 6.60
N ASP A 496 -10.07 -0.87 5.89
CA ASP A 496 -10.35 0.52 5.52
C ASP A 496 -10.56 1.41 6.74
N GLU A 497 -10.98 0.85 7.87
CA GLU A 497 -11.04 1.53 9.16
C GLU A 497 -9.62 1.72 9.74
N SER A 498 -8.76 2.38 8.97
CA SER A 498 -7.39 2.75 9.28
C SER A 498 -7.09 4.16 8.72
N ALA A 499 -6.03 4.79 9.24
CA ALA A 499 -5.70 6.18 8.96
C ALA A 499 -4.96 6.36 7.63
N THR A 500 -5.49 5.81 6.54
CA THR A 500 -4.87 5.85 5.21
C THR A 500 -5.77 6.49 4.16
N ILE A 501 -5.14 7.21 3.22
CA ILE A 501 -5.77 7.68 1.99
C ILE A 501 -6.14 6.52 1.07
N MET A 502 -5.49 5.37 1.21
CA MET A 502 -5.77 4.16 0.41
C MET A 502 -7.07 3.46 0.81
N SER A 503 -7.84 4.02 1.74
CA SER A 503 -9.11 3.44 2.18
C SER A 503 -10.27 4.01 1.38
N TYR A 504 -11.31 3.22 1.16
CA TYR A 504 -12.55 3.70 0.54
C TYR A 504 -13.50 4.39 1.52
N ILE A 505 -13.10 4.62 2.78
CA ILE A 505 -13.92 5.34 3.77
C ILE A 505 -13.73 6.86 3.81
N ASP A 506 -12.74 7.39 3.09
CA ASP A 506 -12.51 8.82 2.93
C ASP A 506 -12.32 9.60 4.25
N LEU A 507 -11.71 8.96 5.25
CA LEU A 507 -11.52 9.56 6.58
C LEU A 507 -10.12 10.14 6.82
N SER A 508 -9.18 9.90 5.90
CA SER A 508 -7.80 10.37 6.01
C SER A 508 -7.26 10.79 4.65
N SER A 509 -6.76 12.02 4.55
CA SER A 509 -6.06 12.51 3.35
C SER A 509 -4.57 12.11 3.31
N ARG A 510 -4.14 11.17 4.17
CA ARG A 510 -2.72 10.88 4.45
C ARG A 510 -2.44 9.39 4.38
N PHE A 511 -1.25 9.02 3.93
CA PHE A 511 -0.68 7.70 4.16
C PHE A 511 -0.42 7.47 5.66
N SER A 512 -0.81 6.31 6.15
CA SER A 512 -0.66 5.85 7.52
C SER A 512 0.80 5.53 7.89
N VAL A 513 1.04 5.21 9.17
CA VAL A 513 2.32 4.61 9.60
C VAL A 513 2.56 3.28 8.91
N PHE A 514 1.50 2.49 8.70
CA PHE A 514 1.58 1.17 8.06
C PHE A 514 2.07 1.28 6.62
N ASP A 515 1.49 2.20 5.85
CA ASP A 515 1.88 2.47 4.47
C ASP A 515 3.36 2.85 4.38
N ARG A 516 3.80 3.77 5.24
CA ARG A 516 5.19 4.23 5.27
C ARG A 516 6.15 3.10 5.63
N ASP A 517 5.83 2.34 6.68
CA ASP A 517 6.68 1.22 7.09
C ASP A 517 6.80 0.19 5.95
N ASN A 518 5.71 -0.15 5.28
CA ASN A 518 5.68 -1.07 4.13
C ASN A 518 6.53 -0.54 2.96
N MET A 519 6.24 0.67 2.47
CA MET A 519 6.97 1.30 1.37
C MET A 519 8.48 1.36 1.64
N HIS A 520 8.86 1.82 2.83
CA HIS A 520 10.26 1.99 3.18
C HIS A 520 11.00 0.65 3.30
N ARG A 521 10.31 -0.43 3.71
CA ARG A 521 10.89 -1.79 3.68
C ARG A 521 11.09 -2.28 2.25
N TYR A 522 10.11 -2.07 1.36
CA TYR A 522 10.20 -2.46 -0.05
C TYR A 522 11.39 -1.79 -0.73
N GLU A 523 11.53 -0.47 -0.58
CA GLU A 523 12.62 0.27 -1.17
C GLU A 523 13.98 -0.06 -0.55
N THR A 524 14.04 -0.30 0.77
CA THR A 524 15.28 -0.71 1.43
C THR A 524 15.83 -1.99 0.80
N ALA A 525 15.00 -3.04 0.72
CA ALA A 525 15.42 -4.30 0.13
C ALA A 525 15.72 -4.16 -1.37
N GLY A 526 14.86 -3.43 -2.08
CA GLY A 526 15.02 -3.12 -3.49
C GLY A 526 16.35 -2.48 -3.84
N TYR A 527 16.68 -1.36 -3.19
CA TYR A 527 17.92 -0.63 -3.45
C TYR A 527 19.17 -1.40 -3.04
N LEU A 528 19.13 -2.22 -1.99
CA LEU A 528 20.26 -3.07 -1.63
C LEU A 528 20.49 -4.17 -2.67
N ASN A 529 19.42 -4.76 -3.22
CA ASN A 529 19.54 -5.76 -4.28
C ASN A 529 20.01 -5.15 -5.61
N TRP A 530 19.53 -3.97 -5.97
CA TRP A 530 20.08 -3.21 -7.10
C TRP A 530 21.55 -2.84 -6.89
N SER A 531 21.92 -2.47 -5.67
CA SER A 531 23.32 -2.20 -5.30
C SER A 531 24.19 -3.43 -5.50
N ASN A 532 23.75 -4.61 -5.06
CA ASN A 532 24.48 -5.87 -5.26
C ASN A 532 24.68 -6.18 -6.75
N ALA A 533 23.63 -6.04 -7.56
CA ALA A 533 23.71 -6.27 -9.01
C ALA A 533 24.70 -5.32 -9.68
N LEU A 534 24.57 -4.01 -9.45
CA LEU A 534 25.45 -2.99 -10.04
C LEU A 534 26.90 -3.11 -9.55
N LEU A 535 27.10 -3.47 -8.29
CA LEU A 535 28.42 -3.68 -7.73
C LEU A 535 29.17 -4.82 -8.44
N ALA A 536 28.49 -5.91 -8.80
CA ALA A 536 29.12 -6.97 -9.60
C ALA A 536 29.56 -6.48 -10.98
N ASP A 537 28.77 -5.62 -11.63
CA ASP A 537 29.12 -5.04 -12.93
C ASP A 537 30.34 -4.13 -12.83
N ILE A 538 30.39 -3.31 -11.78
CA ILE A 538 31.54 -2.45 -11.50
C ILE A 538 32.80 -3.30 -11.24
N LEU A 539 32.70 -4.36 -10.43
CA LEU A 539 33.83 -5.23 -10.11
C LEU A 539 34.33 -6.06 -11.30
N ALA A 540 33.48 -6.33 -12.28
CA ALA A 540 33.86 -6.99 -13.52
C ALA A 540 34.68 -6.07 -14.46
N SER A 541 34.63 -4.75 -14.25
CA SER A 541 35.39 -3.79 -15.04
C SER A 541 36.89 -3.82 -14.69
N PRO A 542 37.80 -3.78 -15.68
CA PRO A 542 39.23 -3.64 -15.42
C PRO A 542 39.60 -2.31 -14.74
N LYS A 543 38.66 -1.34 -14.69
CA LYS A 543 38.82 -0.04 -14.04
C LYS A 543 38.26 0.01 -12.62
N ALA A 544 37.74 -1.09 -12.06
CA ALA A 544 37.11 -1.12 -10.73
C ALA A 544 37.98 -0.50 -9.61
N GLY A 545 39.32 -0.70 -9.68
CA GLY A 545 40.26 -0.13 -8.72
C GLY A 545 40.27 1.41 -8.67
N GLN A 546 39.79 2.10 -9.71
CA GLN A 546 39.73 3.56 -9.77
C GLN A 546 38.61 4.16 -8.91
N VAL A 547 37.65 3.34 -8.50
CA VAL A 547 36.45 3.75 -7.74
C VAL A 547 36.34 3.09 -6.37
N SER A 548 37.42 2.47 -5.88
CA SER A 548 37.44 1.70 -4.62
C SER A 548 36.89 2.47 -3.41
N ASN A 549 37.18 3.76 -3.30
CA ASN A 549 36.66 4.61 -2.22
C ASN A 549 35.14 4.77 -2.29
N GLN A 550 34.56 4.87 -3.50
CA GLN A 550 33.12 4.98 -3.69
C GLN A 550 32.45 3.64 -3.38
N LEU A 551 33.09 2.52 -3.72
CA LEU A 551 32.60 1.18 -3.37
C LEU A 551 32.59 0.95 -1.86
N ALA A 552 33.64 1.37 -1.14
CA ALA A 552 33.69 1.29 0.31
C ALA A 552 32.62 2.18 0.97
N ALA A 553 32.42 3.41 0.48
CA ALA A 553 31.37 4.29 0.99
C ALA A 553 29.96 3.74 0.73
N ALA A 554 29.72 3.09 -0.41
CA ALA A 554 28.46 2.41 -0.69
C ALA A 554 28.22 1.23 0.28
N ASP A 555 29.24 0.42 0.58
CA ASP A 555 29.15 -0.66 1.56
C ASP A 555 28.85 -0.15 2.98
N ASP A 556 29.48 0.96 3.39
CA ASP A 556 29.21 1.58 4.69
C ASP A 556 27.76 2.09 4.80
N LEU A 557 27.22 2.68 3.72
CA LEU A 557 25.83 3.13 3.62
C LEU A 557 24.85 1.94 3.62
N ALA A 558 25.16 0.87 2.90
CA ALA A 558 24.37 -0.36 2.94
C ALA A 558 24.35 -0.98 4.35
N GLY A 559 25.49 -0.94 5.05
CA GLY A 559 25.57 -1.39 6.44
C GLY A 559 24.77 -0.50 7.40
N LEU A 560 24.70 0.81 7.16
CA LEU A 560 23.79 1.71 7.90
C LEU A 560 22.32 1.34 7.63
N ALA A 561 21.95 1.13 6.37
CA ALA A 561 20.60 0.75 5.99
C ALA A 561 20.14 -0.55 6.69
N GLN A 562 20.97 -1.60 6.65
CA GLN A 562 20.69 -2.87 7.33
C GLN A 562 20.53 -2.70 8.85
N ARG A 563 21.35 -1.85 9.50
CA ARG A 563 21.24 -1.58 10.94
C ARG A 563 19.95 -0.82 11.28
N GLU A 564 19.57 0.16 10.47
CA GLU A 564 18.34 0.94 10.69
C GLU A 564 17.09 0.11 10.42
N PHE A 565 17.11 -0.75 9.40
CA PHE A 565 16.04 -1.72 9.13
C PHE A 565 15.85 -2.67 10.32
N ALA A 566 16.93 -3.27 10.82
CA ALA A 566 16.89 -4.09 12.04
C ALA A 566 16.45 -3.30 13.28
N GLY A 567 16.72 -1.99 13.30
CA GLY A 567 16.35 -1.05 14.35
C GLY A 567 14.96 -0.44 14.23
N TRP A 568 14.12 -0.86 13.27
CA TRP A 568 12.77 -0.33 13.04
C TRP A 568 12.70 1.15 12.60
N ASN A 569 13.83 1.70 12.13
CA ASN A 569 13.91 3.01 11.49
C ASN A 569 13.88 2.85 9.96
N TYR A 570 12.71 2.54 9.41
CA TYR A 570 12.59 2.21 7.98
C TYR A 570 12.83 3.42 7.06
N ASP A 571 12.44 4.65 7.43
CA ASP A 571 12.77 5.86 6.64
C ASP A 571 14.29 6.03 6.49
N GLY A 572 15.01 5.90 7.61
CA GLY A 572 16.47 5.92 7.60
C GLY A 572 17.02 4.81 6.70
N ALA A 573 16.50 3.59 6.84
CA ALA A 573 16.95 2.44 6.08
C ALA A 573 16.81 2.66 4.57
N ALA A 574 15.63 3.12 4.11
CA ALA A 574 15.37 3.41 2.70
C ALA A 574 16.30 4.52 2.18
N ARG A 575 16.45 5.61 2.96
CA ARG A 575 17.36 6.72 2.63
C ARG A 575 18.81 6.26 2.46
N HIS A 576 19.31 5.42 3.36
CA HIS A 576 20.69 4.93 3.29
C HIS A 576 20.88 3.88 2.18
N ALA A 577 19.90 2.99 1.97
CA ALA A 577 19.93 2.00 0.90
C ALA A 577 19.96 2.69 -0.47
N ARG A 578 19.09 3.69 -0.69
CA ARG A 578 19.10 4.51 -1.90
C ARG A 578 20.42 5.22 -2.09
N ARG A 579 20.97 5.85 -1.05
CA ARG A 579 22.29 6.52 -1.13
C ARG A 579 23.42 5.56 -1.47
N ALA A 580 23.39 4.31 -0.96
CA ALA A 580 24.36 3.29 -1.34
C ALA A 580 24.30 3.01 -2.85
N TYR A 581 23.08 2.83 -3.37
CA TYR A 581 22.84 2.64 -4.80
C TYR A 581 23.31 3.85 -5.64
N GLU A 582 22.97 5.08 -5.23
CA GLU A 582 23.41 6.31 -5.89
C GLU A 582 24.94 6.45 -5.94
N ARG A 583 25.65 6.06 -4.88
CA ARG A 583 27.13 6.03 -4.89
C ARG A 583 27.70 5.01 -5.88
N LEU A 584 27.02 3.89 -6.08
CA LEU A 584 27.40 2.91 -7.09
C LEU A 584 27.11 3.42 -8.50
N LEU A 585 26.00 4.14 -8.72
CA LEU A 585 25.74 4.81 -10.00
C LEU A 585 26.82 5.82 -10.36
N GLU A 586 27.25 6.65 -9.40
CA GLU A 586 28.38 7.58 -9.58
C GLU A 586 29.68 6.84 -9.91
N ALA A 587 29.94 5.71 -9.25
CA ALA A 587 31.11 4.88 -9.50
C ALA A 587 31.07 4.26 -10.91
N ALA A 588 29.95 3.67 -11.31
CA ALA A 588 29.75 3.06 -12.62
C ALA A 588 29.95 4.09 -13.74
N ALA A 589 29.32 5.26 -13.63
CA ALA A 589 29.46 6.35 -14.58
C ALA A 589 30.93 6.81 -14.73
N ARG A 590 31.69 6.87 -13.62
CA ARG A 590 33.10 7.29 -13.64
C ARG A 590 34.01 6.35 -14.41
N ILE A 591 33.69 5.06 -14.47
CA ILE A 591 34.50 4.05 -15.18
C ILE A 591 33.91 3.61 -16.52
N GLY A 592 32.74 4.13 -16.89
CA GLY A 592 32.03 3.78 -18.13
C GLY A 592 31.45 2.37 -18.10
N VAL A 593 30.90 1.97 -16.95
CA VAL A 593 30.08 0.75 -16.83
C VAL A 593 28.63 1.19 -17.01
N ASP A 594 28.05 0.78 -18.14
CA ASP A 594 26.60 0.88 -18.34
C ASP A 594 25.89 -0.06 -17.36
N SER A 595 24.58 0.12 -17.17
CA SER A 595 23.79 -0.70 -16.24
C SER A 595 22.74 -1.58 -16.94
N PRO A 596 23.12 -2.63 -17.69
CA PRO A 596 22.15 -3.47 -18.41
C PRO A 596 21.48 -4.54 -17.53
N ARG A 597 21.97 -4.80 -16.30
CA ARG A 597 21.41 -5.85 -15.43
C ARG A 597 20.26 -5.39 -14.53
N ILE A 598 20.04 -4.08 -14.40
CA ILE A 598 18.97 -3.53 -13.57
C ILE A 598 17.60 -3.71 -14.23
N GLU A 599 17.51 -3.53 -15.55
CA GLU A 599 16.29 -3.87 -16.30
C GLU A 599 15.91 -5.35 -16.19
N ALA A 600 16.88 -6.25 -16.05
CA ALA A 600 16.61 -7.67 -15.83
C ALA A 600 16.15 -7.97 -14.38
N ALA A 601 16.64 -7.22 -13.39
CA ALA A 601 16.21 -7.32 -11.99
C ALA A 601 14.82 -6.71 -11.73
N LEU A 602 14.34 -5.87 -12.65
CA LEU A 602 13.02 -5.24 -12.65
C LEU A 602 11.92 -6.09 -13.30
N ARG A 603 12.27 -7.10 -14.10
CA ARG A 603 11.27 -7.86 -14.88
C ARG A 603 10.59 -8.92 -14.02
N ALA A 604 9.26 -8.93 -14.07
CA ALA A 604 8.45 -10.05 -13.59
C ALA A 604 8.82 -11.34 -14.35
N ILE A 605 8.86 -12.46 -13.64
CA ILE A 605 9.28 -13.77 -14.19
C ILE A 605 8.02 -14.51 -14.71
N PRO A 606 8.08 -15.25 -15.84
CA PRO A 606 6.93 -16.00 -16.34
C PRO A 606 6.34 -16.96 -15.31
N GLY A 607 5.02 -16.93 -15.15
CA GLY A 607 4.23 -17.80 -14.28
C GLY A 607 3.19 -18.60 -15.07
N ARG A 608 2.29 -19.26 -14.35
CA ARG A 608 1.14 -19.98 -14.93
C ARG A 608 -0.13 -19.46 -14.27
N GLY A 609 -0.83 -18.54 -14.92
CA GLY A 609 -2.10 -18.01 -14.42
C GLY A 609 -2.98 -17.44 -15.55
N PRO A 610 -4.32 -17.54 -15.43
CA PRO A 610 -5.27 -16.91 -16.35
C PRO A 610 -5.41 -15.39 -16.13
N LEU A 611 -6.10 -14.73 -17.07
CA LEU A 611 -6.15 -13.28 -17.32
C LEU A 611 -7.09 -12.48 -16.37
N LYS A 612 -6.72 -11.20 -16.18
CA LYS A 612 -7.28 -10.11 -15.33
C LYS A 612 -8.82 -9.92 -15.29
N VAL A 613 -9.29 -9.54 -14.09
CA VAL A 613 -10.48 -8.71 -13.81
C VAL A 613 -9.95 -7.43 -13.12
N GLY A 614 -10.31 -6.23 -13.61
CA GLY A 614 -9.77 -4.96 -13.10
C GLY A 614 -10.32 -4.54 -11.74
N ASP A 615 -9.60 -3.66 -11.05
CA ASP A 615 -9.95 -3.12 -9.72
C ASP A 615 -10.26 -1.61 -9.80
N PRO A 616 -11.55 -1.22 -9.92
CA PRO A 616 -11.98 0.18 -9.99
C PRO A 616 -12.42 0.74 -8.62
N ILE A 617 -12.04 1.99 -8.28
CA ILE A 617 -12.69 2.73 -7.17
C ILE A 617 -14.12 3.08 -7.56
N ARG A 618 -15.11 2.45 -6.94
CA ARG A 618 -16.53 2.74 -7.18
C ARG A 618 -17.15 3.50 -6.02
N PHE A 619 -18.22 4.27 -6.27
CA PHE A 619 -18.99 4.92 -5.20
C PHE A 619 -19.34 3.90 -4.13
N PRO A 620 -18.98 4.17 -2.87
CA PRO A 620 -19.35 3.33 -1.74
C PRO A 620 -20.79 3.55 -1.24
N ASP A 621 -21.62 4.31 -1.99
CA ASP A 621 -23.03 4.54 -1.64
C ASP A 621 -23.99 3.51 -2.27
N ASN A 622 -23.46 2.39 -2.78
CA ASN A 622 -24.26 1.18 -2.97
C ASN A 622 -24.33 0.41 -1.65
#